data_AF-A0A7V2HXR6-F1
#
_entry.id   AF-A0A7V2HXR6-F1
#
_cell.length_a   1.000
_cell.length_b   1.000
_cell.length_c   1.000
_cell.angle_alpha   90.00
_cell.angle_beta   90.00
_cell.angle_gamma   90.00
#
_symmetry.space_group_name_H-M   'P 1'
#
loop_
_entity.id
_entity.type
_entity.pdbx_description
1 polymer ?
#
loop_
_entity_poly.entity_id
_entity_poly.type
_entity_poly.pdbx_seq_one_letter_code
_entity_poly.pdbx_strand_id
1 'polypeptide(L)'
;MLKTFFGFLLAVAVFFSTLGIVLIRLQNPDFLVKQAREINLYGRLADNLEPLLAHGSAEELSLTPQELNDALKTAIDGEQFYDFISLYLRAVIPWLTGDTNELQFSYSLAESKSRFRDQLSAKLTNKYENLPECQSNQLKNWGFDSGLPECRLSGGSAEVEIQIDSLVGARVDELPDDILLNEPSSNLLQMRANVIRAGQAVKAVHLATVVLIGLMLLIWRARALTTIGGAFLFVGLVQLGFSLVAWDWVGRNVADLLSGGGESAQLAPIGLDLATTILEVLKTALGNLTILTLSSGVLMIILGLIYGRKPVSKEKSA
;
A
#
# COMPACT_ATOMS: atom_id res chain seq x y z
N MET A 1 9.76 -39.25 22.28
CA MET A 1 8.43 -38.87 21.76
C MET A 1 7.89 -37.60 22.39
N LEU A 2 7.68 -37.52 23.72
CA LEU A 2 7.08 -36.33 24.34
C LEU A 2 7.89 -35.03 24.11
N LYS A 3 9.22 -35.07 24.30
CA LYS A 3 10.10 -33.89 24.09
C LYS A 3 10.16 -33.41 22.64
N THR A 4 10.20 -34.34 21.68
CA THR A 4 10.16 -34.03 20.25
C THR A 4 8.79 -33.47 19.83
N PHE A 5 7.70 -34.00 20.39
CA PHE A 5 6.36 -33.48 20.19
C PHE A 5 6.21 -32.04 20.72
N PHE A 6 6.68 -31.74 21.93
CA PHE A 6 6.67 -30.37 22.47
C PHE A 6 7.57 -29.41 21.69
N GLY A 7 8.73 -29.87 21.20
CA GLY A 7 9.60 -29.06 20.34
C GLY A 7 8.95 -28.73 18.99
N PHE A 8 8.25 -29.70 18.38
CA PHE A 8 7.47 -29.47 17.16
C PHE A 8 6.29 -28.51 17.40
N LEU A 9 5.52 -28.71 18.46
CA LEU A 9 4.40 -27.85 18.83
C LEU A 9 4.87 -26.42 19.10
N LEU A 10 6.02 -26.25 19.76
CA LEU A 10 6.65 -24.94 19.94
C LEU A 10 7.06 -24.31 18.60
N ALA A 11 7.71 -25.07 17.70
CA ALA A 11 8.11 -24.55 16.40
C ALA A 11 6.90 -24.08 15.57
N VAL A 12 5.81 -24.85 15.57
CA VAL A 12 4.56 -24.49 14.91
C VAL A 12 3.94 -23.23 15.55
N ALA A 13 3.88 -23.17 16.87
CA ALA A 13 3.34 -22.03 17.60
C ALA A 13 4.17 -20.75 17.39
N VAL A 14 5.50 -20.87 17.33
CA VAL A 14 6.41 -19.77 17.01
C VAL A 14 6.23 -19.31 15.56
N PHE A 15 6.12 -20.24 14.59
CA PHE A 15 5.87 -19.91 13.19
C PHE A 15 4.56 -19.15 12.96
N PHE A 16 3.45 -19.62 13.55
CA PHE A 16 2.19 -18.90 13.43
C PHE A 16 2.19 -17.58 14.20
N SER A 17 2.88 -17.51 15.33
CA SER A 17 3.04 -16.28 16.11
C SER A 17 3.83 -15.22 15.33
N THR A 18 4.92 -15.59 14.66
CA THR A 18 5.72 -14.65 13.85
C THR A 18 4.96 -14.17 12.61
N LEU A 19 4.22 -15.05 11.93
CA LEU A 19 3.29 -14.63 10.86
C LEU A 19 2.20 -13.70 11.40
N GLY A 20 1.69 -13.97 12.58
CA GLY A 20 0.76 -13.08 13.29
C GLY A 20 1.31 -11.69 13.53
N ILE A 21 2.58 -11.57 13.92
CA ILE A 21 3.26 -10.28 14.10
C ILE A 21 3.39 -9.52 12.77
N VAL A 22 3.64 -10.21 11.65
CA VAL A 22 3.62 -9.58 10.31
C VAL A 22 2.26 -8.94 10.06
N LEU A 23 1.17 -9.67 10.31
CA LEU A 23 -0.19 -9.17 10.11
C LEU A 23 -0.51 -7.99 11.04
N ILE A 24 -0.03 -8.00 12.29
CA ILE A 24 -0.18 -6.85 13.20
C ILE A 24 0.60 -5.64 12.70
N ARG A 25 1.80 -5.83 12.13
CA ARG A 25 2.59 -4.72 11.56
C ARG A 25 1.88 -4.06 10.37
N LEU A 26 1.15 -4.83 9.56
CA LEU A 26 0.31 -4.29 8.48
C LEU A 26 -0.90 -3.51 9.00
N GLN A 27 -1.27 -3.66 10.27
CA GLN A 27 -2.29 -2.83 10.91
C GLN A 27 -1.72 -1.50 11.42
N ASN A 28 -0.44 -1.20 11.18
CA ASN A 28 0.16 0.08 11.53
C ASN A 28 0.19 1.00 10.30
N PRO A 29 -0.60 2.10 10.28
CA PRO A 29 -0.64 3.03 9.15
C PRO A 29 0.74 3.62 8.83
N ASP A 30 1.49 4.05 9.85
CA ASP A 30 2.80 4.69 9.66
C ASP A 30 3.82 3.72 9.05
N PHE A 31 3.75 2.44 9.44
CA PHE A 31 4.57 1.40 8.83
C PHE A 31 4.24 1.25 7.34
N LEU A 32 2.97 1.16 6.98
CA LEU A 32 2.55 1.01 5.58
C LEU A 32 2.93 2.23 4.73
N VAL A 33 2.73 3.45 5.24
CA VAL A 33 3.13 4.68 4.53
C VAL A 33 4.64 4.71 4.32
N LYS A 34 5.44 4.38 5.36
CA LYS A 34 6.90 4.32 5.23
C LYS A 34 7.32 3.31 4.17
N GLN A 35 6.72 2.12 4.18
CA GLN A 35 7.04 1.08 3.20
C GLN A 35 6.61 1.49 1.78
N ALA A 36 5.44 2.11 1.62
CA ALA A 36 4.98 2.65 0.34
C ALA A 36 5.93 3.73 -0.22
N ARG A 37 6.48 4.58 0.64
CA ARG A 37 7.53 5.56 0.29
C ARG A 37 8.83 4.87 -0.14
N GLU A 38 9.29 3.88 0.61
CA GLU A 38 10.55 3.14 0.32
C GLU A 38 10.53 2.44 -1.05
N ILE A 39 9.36 1.98 -1.51
CA ILE A 39 9.21 1.33 -2.82
C ILE A 39 8.73 2.28 -3.93
N ASN A 40 8.66 3.58 -3.65
CA ASN A 40 8.19 4.61 -4.58
C ASN A 40 6.82 4.29 -5.21
N LEU A 41 5.84 3.91 -4.39
CA LEU A 41 4.49 3.54 -4.84
C LEU A 41 3.86 4.64 -5.72
N TYR A 42 4.00 5.91 -5.33
CA TYR A 42 3.48 7.03 -6.12
C TYR A 42 4.05 7.05 -7.54
N GLY A 43 5.38 6.97 -7.71
CA GLY A 43 6.00 7.00 -9.03
C GLY A 43 5.53 5.83 -9.90
N ARG A 44 5.50 4.61 -9.34
CA ARG A 44 5.01 3.41 -10.04
C ARG A 44 3.56 3.54 -10.49
N LEU A 45 2.68 4.05 -9.61
CA LEU A 45 1.28 4.27 -9.96
C LEU A 45 1.15 5.34 -11.05
N ALA A 46 1.83 6.47 -10.88
CA ALA A 46 1.74 7.59 -11.80
C ALA A 46 2.25 7.24 -13.21
N ASP A 47 3.22 6.34 -13.33
CA ASP A 47 3.70 5.82 -14.62
C ASP A 47 2.71 4.87 -15.30
N ASN A 48 1.72 4.33 -14.56
CA ASN A 48 0.71 3.40 -15.07
C ASN A 48 -0.68 4.03 -15.27
N LEU A 49 -0.83 5.34 -15.11
CA LEU A 49 -2.11 6.06 -15.27
C LEU A 49 -2.48 6.33 -16.74
N GLU A 50 -1.50 6.41 -17.64
CA GLU A 50 -1.71 6.78 -19.05
C GLU A 50 -2.77 5.91 -19.79
N PRO A 51 -2.79 4.57 -19.65
CA PRO A 51 -3.81 3.74 -20.31
C PRO A 51 -5.24 4.01 -19.83
N LEU A 52 -5.42 4.44 -18.57
CA LEU A 52 -6.73 4.83 -18.03
C LEU A 52 -7.19 6.18 -18.60
N LEU A 53 -6.25 7.12 -18.75
CA LEU A 53 -6.54 8.45 -19.28
C LEU A 53 -6.84 8.43 -20.78
N ALA A 54 -6.38 7.41 -21.50
CA ALA A 54 -6.68 7.23 -22.93
C ALA A 54 -8.17 6.96 -23.23
N HIS A 55 -8.96 6.57 -22.22
CA HIS A 55 -10.37 6.16 -22.39
C HIS A 55 -11.38 7.17 -21.87
N GLY A 56 -10.93 8.30 -21.28
CA GLY A 56 -11.81 9.33 -20.73
C GLY A 56 -11.23 10.73 -20.92
N SER A 57 -12.02 11.65 -21.48
CA SER A 57 -11.79 13.11 -21.57
C SER A 57 -10.69 13.63 -22.52
N ALA A 58 -9.74 12.82 -22.98
CA ALA A 58 -8.62 13.31 -23.82
C ALA A 58 -9.08 13.91 -25.17
N GLU A 59 -10.13 13.35 -25.78
CA GLU A 59 -10.64 13.82 -27.08
C GLU A 59 -11.26 15.23 -27.01
N GLU A 60 -11.83 15.62 -25.89
CA GLU A 60 -12.58 16.89 -25.78
C GLU A 60 -11.68 18.08 -25.42
N LEU A 61 -10.56 17.83 -24.73
CA LEU A 61 -9.57 18.87 -24.41
C LEU A 61 -8.46 18.98 -25.47
N SER A 62 -8.49 18.21 -26.56
CA SER A 62 -7.43 18.19 -27.58
C SER A 62 -6.02 17.96 -26.99
N LEU A 63 -5.91 17.25 -25.87
CA LEU A 63 -4.66 16.92 -25.20
C LEU A 63 -4.41 15.43 -25.31
N THR A 64 -3.14 15.05 -25.42
CA THR A 64 -2.74 13.64 -25.43
C THR A 64 -2.87 13.02 -24.03
N PRO A 65 -3.07 11.69 -23.91
CA PRO A 65 -3.08 11.00 -22.62
C PRO A 65 -1.80 11.23 -21.80
N GLN A 66 -0.66 11.35 -22.47
CA GLN A 66 0.62 11.68 -21.85
C GLN A 66 0.62 13.11 -21.26
N GLU A 67 0.09 14.10 -21.97
CA GLU A 67 -0.04 15.48 -21.48
C GLU A 67 -0.99 15.59 -20.28
N LEU A 68 -2.08 14.83 -20.27
CA LEU A 68 -2.98 14.70 -19.12
C LEU A 68 -2.25 14.06 -17.93
N ASN A 69 -1.49 12.99 -18.16
CA ASN A 69 -0.72 12.32 -17.11
C ASN A 69 0.32 13.26 -16.48
N ASP A 70 1.04 14.03 -17.30
CA ASP A 70 2.00 15.02 -16.81
C ASP A 70 1.33 16.13 -15.97
N ALA A 71 0.16 16.60 -16.40
CA ALA A 71 -0.62 17.57 -15.63
C ALA A 71 -1.09 16.98 -14.30
N LEU A 72 -1.55 15.73 -14.29
CA LEU A 72 -1.99 15.01 -13.10
C LEU A 72 -0.85 14.76 -12.10
N LYS A 73 0.33 14.34 -12.60
CA LYS A 73 1.57 14.19 -11.81
C LYS A 73 2.00 15.49 -11.15
N THR A 74 1.79 16.62 -11.82
CA THR A 74 2.12 17.95 -11.29
C THR A 74 1.07 18.43 -10.29
N ALA A 75 -0.20 18.07 -10.51
CA ALA A 75 -1.32 18.44 -9.64
C ALA A 75 -1.33 17.69 -8.31
N ILE A 76 -0.98 16.40 -8.34
CA ILE A 76 -0.86 15.54 -7.16
C ILE A 76 0.61 15.21 -6.99
N ASP A 77 1.32 15.95 -6.16
CA ASP A 77 2.71 15.62 -5.85
C ASP A 77 2.79 14.38 -4.94
N GLY A 78 3.98 13.76 -4.92
CA GLY A 78 4.19 12.52 -4.17
C GLY A 78 3.97 12.68 -2.66
N GLU A 79 4.25 13.85 -2.09
CA GLU A 79 4.03 14.09 -0.65
C GLU A 79 2.55 14.14 -0.32
N GLN A 80 1.74 14.88 -1.09
CA GLN A 80 0.28 14.91 -0.95
C GLN A 80 -0.33 13.52 -1.10
N PHE A 81 0.18 12.70 -2.03
CA PHE A 81 -0.27 11.32 -2.20
C PHE A 81 -0.01 10.47 -0.94
N TYR A 82 1.18 10.55 -0.35
CA TYR A 82 1.49 9.78 0.87
C TYR A 82 0.76 10.31 2.10
N ASP A 83 0.49 11.62 2.17
CA ASP A 83 -0.32 12.22 3.22
C ASP A 83 -1.77 11.77 3.13
N PHE A 84 -2.34 11.74 1.92
CA PHE A 84 -3.64 11.14 1.65
C PHE A 84 -3.69 9.68 2.10
N ILE A 85 -2.72 8.84 1.69
CA ILE A 85 -2.65 7.44 2.12
C ILE A 85 -2.57 7.33 3.64
N SER A 86 -1.76 8.17 4.29
CA SER A 86 -1.62 8.18 5.74
C SER A 86 -2.96 8.44 6.45
N LEU A 87 -3.67 9.49 6.04
CA LEU A 87 -4.98 9.83 6.58
C LEU A 87 -6.01 8.73 6.30
N TYR A 88 -6.02 8.20 5.08
CA TYR A 88 -6.91 7.12 4.67
C TYR A 88 -6.69 5.85 5.51
N LEU A 89 -5.45 5.39 5.64
CA LEU A 89 -5.12 4.21 6.43
C LEU A 89 -5.41 4.40 7.92
N ARG A 90 -5.22 5.60 8.46
CA ARG A 90 -5.57 5.92 9.86
C ARG A 90 -7.07 5.89 10.12
N ALA A 91 -7.91 6.16 9.13
CA ALA A 91 -9.36 5.99 9.24
C ALA A 91 -9.79 4.54 9.03
N VAL A 92 -9.28 3.90 7.97
CA VAL A 92 -9.76 2.59 7.50
C VAL A 92 -9.24 1.43 8.33
N ILE A 93 -7.96 1.45 8.75
CA ILE A 93 -7.38 0.31 9.46
C ILE A 93 -8.05 0.06 10.82
N PRO A 94 -8.21 1.07 11.72
CA PRO A 94 -8.89 0.86 12.99
C PRO A 94 -10.33 0.35 12.81
N TRP A 95 -11.01 0.78 11.75
CA TRP A 95 -12.34 0.28 11.44
C TRP A 95 -12.30 -1.18 10.98
N LEU A 96 -11.40 -1.54 10.05
CA LEU A 96 -11.21 -2.92 9.56
C LEU A 96 -10.81 -3.89 10.66
N THR A 97 -9.98 -3.46 11.61
CA THR A 97 -9.50 -4.29 12.74
C THR A 97 -10.49 -4.36 13.90
N GLY A 98 -11.55 -3.55 13.87
CA GLY A 98 -12.59 -3.50 14.90
C GLY A 98 -12.23 -2.64 16.13
N ASP A 99 -11.21 -1.80 16.03
CA ASP A 99 -10.84 -0.82 17.06
C ASP A 99 -11.82 0.37 17.10
N THR A 100 -12.48 0.67 15.96
CA THR A 100 -13.64 1.59 15.87
C THR A 100 -14.78 0.96 15.09
N ASN A 101 -16.00 1.41 15.35
CA ASN A 101 -17.21 1.06 14.60
C ASN A 101 -17.58 2.08 13.53
N GLU A 102 -17.01 3.28 13.60
CA GLU A 102 -17.31 4.38 12.70
C GLU A 102 -16.20 4.48 11.66
N LEU A 103 -16.60 4.48 10.39
CA LEU A 103 -15.74 4.80 9.26
C LEU A 103 -16.15 6.19 8.78
N GLN A 104 -15.36 7.19 9.14
CA GLN A 104 -15.52 8.56 8.64
C GLN A 104 -14.18 9.00 8.07
N PHE A 105 -14.18 9.25 6.77
CA PHE A 105 -13.03 9.79 6.08
C PHE A 105 -13.52 10.80 5.05
N SER A 106 -12.90 11.98 5.08
CA SER A 106 -13.09 13.05 4.11
C SER A 106 -11.72 13.59 3.75
N TYR A 107 -11.44 13.66 2.47
CA TYR A 107 -10.24 14.30 1.96
C TYR A 107 -10.61 15.26 0.85
N SER A 108 -10.26 16.53 1.04
CA SER A 108 -10.58 17.56 0.06
C SER A 108 -9.62 17.50 -1.12
N LEU A 109 -10.20 17.48 -2.32
CA LEU A 109 -9.50 17.56 -3.58
C LEU A 109 -9.39 19.00 -4.08
N ALA A 110 -9.87 19.99 -3.35
CA ALA A 110 -9.92 21.39 -3.80
C ALA A 110 -8.55 21.91 -4.28
N GLU A 111 -7.47 21.65 -3.52
CA GLU A 111 -6.11 22.07 -3.92
C GLU A 111 -5.62 21.32 -5.16
N SER A 112 -5.79 19.99 -5.20
CA SER A 112 -5.38 19.17 -6.34
C SER A 112 -6.18 19.53 -7.60
N LYS A 113 -7.48 19.81 -7.48
CA LYS A 113 -8.34 20.30 -8.57
C LYS A 113 -7.87 21.66 -9.09
N SER A 114 -7.59 22.60 -8.19
CA SER A 114 -7.05 23.92 -8.57
C SER A 114 -5.74 23.78 -9.34
N ARG A 115 -4.78 23.03 -8.80
CA ARG A 115 -3.49 22.81 -9.47
C ARG A 115 -3.66 22.10 -10.81
N PHE A 116 -4.55 21.11 -10.90
CA PHE A 116 -4.84 20.41 -12.15
C PHE A 116 -5.44 21.36 -13.20
N ARG A 117 -6.41 22.20 -12.80
CA ARG A 117 -6.97 23.25 -13.66
C ARG A 117 -5.88 24.21 -14.16
N ASP A 118 -5.02 24.69 -13.27
CA ASP A 118 -3.96 25.63 -13.62
C ASP A 118 -2.98 25.00 -14.64
N GLN A 119 -2.60 23.73 -14.43
CA GLN A 119 -1.69 23.00 -15.32
C GLN A 119 -2.31 22.70 -16.69
N LEU A 120 -3.57 22.29 -16.73
CA LEU A 120 -4.30 22.06 -17.98
C LEU A 120 -4.46 23.37 -18.76
N SER A 121 -4.84 24.45 -18.08
CA SER A 121 -5.01 25.77 -18.69
C SER A 121 -3.71 26.27 -19.27
N ALA A 122 -2.60 26.20 -18.52
CA ALA A 122 -1.28 26.60 -19.00
C ALA A 122 -0.82 25.77 -20.21
N LYS A 123 -1.04 24.44 -20.20
CA LYS A 123 -0.73 23.57 -21.34
C LYS A 123 -1.55 23.93 -22.58
N LEU A 124 -2.85 24.15 -22.42
CA LEU A 124 -3.73 24.54 -23.53
C LEU A 124 -3.38 25.91 -24.10
N THR A 125 -3.08 26.89 -23.24
CA THR A 125 -2.64 28.22 -23.68
C THR A 125 -1.36 28.13 -24.49
N ASN A 126 -0.36 27.41 -23.99
CA ASN A 126 0.90 27.22 -24.72
C ASN A 126 0.67 26.50 -26.06
N LYS A 127 -0.19 25.47 -26.10
CA LYS A 127 -0.51 24.77 -27.35
C LYS A 127 -1.19 25.70 -28.36
N TYR A 128 -2.13 26.52 -27.90
CA TYR A 128 -2.85 27.47 -28.72
C TYR A 128 -1.94 28.60 -29.25
N GLU A 129 -1.04 29.13 -28.42
CA GLU A 129 -0.09 30.17 -28.81
C GLU A 129 0.89 29.74 -29.89
N ASN A 130 1.16 28.42 -29.99
CA ASN A 130 2.03 27.82 -31.00
C ASN A 130 1.30 27.48 -32.32
N LEU A 131 -0.02 27.69 -32.41
CA LEU A 131 -0.77 27.49 -33.64
C LEU A 131 -0.50 28.60 -34.66
N PRO A 132 -0.60 28.31 -35.97
CA PRO A 132 -0.53 29.34 -37.00
C PRO A 132 -1.64 30.37 -36.81
N GLU A 133 -1.38 31.63 -37.17
CA GLU A 133 -2.39 32.68 -37.12
C GLU A 133 -3.56 32.38 -38.05
N CYS A 134 -4.77 32.60 -37.54
CA CYS A 134 -6.00 32.40 -38.29
C CYS A 134 -6.07 33.31 -39.52
N GLN A 135 -6.30 32.72 -40.68
CA GLN A 135 -6.65 33.45 -41.88
C GLN A 135 -8.14 33.84 -41.86
N SER A 136 -8.51 34.95 -42.52
CA SER A 136 -9.88 35.47 -42.50
C SER A 136 -10.94 34.50 -43.04
N ASN A 137 -10.55 33.56 -43.92
CA ASN A 137 -11.42 32.49 -44.41
C ASN A 137 -11.71 31.41 -43.35
N GLN A 138 -10.79 31.17 -42.41
CA GLN A 138 -10.95 30.20 -41.32
C GLN A 138 -11.87 30.74 -40.21
N LEU A 139 -11.95 32.05 -40.05
CA LEU A 139 -12.82 32.71 -39.06
C LEU A 139 -14.21 33.06 -39.59
N LYS A 140 -14.50 32.80 -40.88
CA LYS A 140 -15.70 33.32 -41.55
C LYS A 140 -17.02 32.86 -40.91
N ASN A 141 -17.02 31.69 -40.27
CA ASN A 141 -18.16 31.12 -39.55
C ASN A 141 -17.86 30.88 -38.06
N TRP A 142 -16.72 31.36 -37.56
CA TRP A 142 -16.32 31.17 -36.18
C TRP A 142 -16.96 32.25 -35.31
N GLY A 143 -17.68 31.82 -34.27
CA GLY A 143 -18.18 32.69 -33.21
C GLY A 143 -17.53 32.32 -31.89
N PHE A 144 -17.51 33.26 -30.95
CA PHE A 144 -16.95 33.03 -29.61
C PHE A 144 -17.62 31.83 -28.90
N ASP A 145 -18.92 31.63 -29.11
CA ASP A 145 -19.68 30.51 -28.54
C ASP A 145 -19.36 29.14 -29.20
N SER A 146 -18.54 29.12 -30.26
CA SER A 146 -18.15 27.90 -30.99
C SER A 146 -16.91 27.21 -30.42
N GLY A 147 -16.35 27.73 -29.32
CA GLY A 147 -15.11 27.22 -28.71
C GLY A 147 -13.84 27.77 -29.39
N LEU A 148 -12.68 27.22 -28.99
CA LEU A 148 -11.38 27.64 -29.50
C LEU A 148 -11.22 27.23 -30.98
N PRO A 149 -10.82 28.16 -31.87
CA PRO A 149 -10.54 27.82 -33.25
C PRO A 149 -9.25 26.98 -33.36
N GLU A 150 -9.12 26.18 -34.43
CA GLU A 150 -7.91 25.37 -34.72
C GLU A 150 -6.67 26.22 -35.09
N CYS A 151 -6.74 27.54 -34.97
CA CYS A 151 -5.71 28.51 -35.30
C CYS A 151 -5.66 29.63 -34.25
N ARG A 152 -4.54 30.36 -34.20
CA ARG A 152 -4.31 31.43 -33.23
C ARG A 152 -4.95 32.75 -33.67
N LEU A 153 -5.73 33.39 -32.81
CA LEU A 153 -6.25 34.74 -33.04
C LEU A 153 -5.13 35.79 -32.89
N SER A 154 -5.08 36.76 -33.78
CA SER A 154 -3.98 37.75 -33.87
C SER A 154 -4.08 38.96 -32.92
N GLY A 155 -5.12 39.02 -32.07
CA GLY A 155 -5.49 40.28 -31.39
C GLY A 155 -5.99 40.24 -29.95
N GLY A 156 -5.99 39.11 -29.24
CA GLY A 156 -6.44 39.08 -27.84
C GLY A 156 -6.01 37.84 -27.09
N SER A 157 -5.09 37.98 -26.14
CA SER A 157 -4.73 36.91 -25.20
C SER A 157 -5.81 36.71 -24.14
N ALA A 158 -6.51 37.79 -23.75
CA ALA A 158 -7.50 37.75 -22.66
C ALA A 158 -8.77 36.97 -23.02
N GLU A 159 -9.35 37.18 -24.21
CA GLU A 159 -10.52 36.41 -24.65
C GLU A 159 -10.23 34.92 -24.81
N VAL A 160 -9.01 34.58 -25.26
CA VAL A 160 -8.52 33.20 -25.40
C VAL A 160 -8.29 32.56 -24.03
N GLU A 161 -7.67 33.26 -23.09
CA GLU A 161 -7.50 32.81 -21.71
C GLU A 161 -8.84 32.52 -21.05
N ILE A 162 -9.86 33.36 -21.25
CA ILE A 162 -11.21 33.15 -20.72
C ILE A 162 -11.85 31.88 -21.33
N GLN A 163 -11.71 31.65 -22.64
CA GLN A 163 -12.23 30.44 -23.27
C GLN A 163 -11.53 29.17 -22.79
N ILE A 164 -10.20 29.20 -22.67
CA ILE A 164 -9.41 28.08 -22.16
C ILE A 164 -9.80 27.77 -20.72
N ASP A 165 -9.88 28.79 -19.86
CA ASP A 165 -10.26 28.62 -18.46
C ASP A 165 -11.71 28.13 -18.29
N SER A 166 -12.61 28.53 -19.18
CA SER A 166 -13.98 28.02 -19.23
C SER A 166 -14.05 26.56 -19.70
N LEU A 167 -13.25 26.17 -20.70
CA LEU A 167 -13.20 24.80 -21.22
C LEU A 167 -12.59 23.84 -20.18
N VAL A 168 -11.49 24.24 -19.55
CA VAL A 168 -10.87 23.46 -18.48
C VAL A 168 -11.77 23.43 -17.25
N GLY A 169 -12.32 24.58 -16.84
CA GLY A 169 -13.24 24.71 -15.72
C GLY A 169 -14.42 23.76 -15.85
N ALA A 170 -15.09 23.74 -17.00
CA ALA A 170 -16.23 22.84 -17.25
C ALA A 170 -15.89 21.35 -17.02
N ARG A 171 -14.66 20.92 -17.27
CA ARG A 171 -14.23 19.52 -17.09
C ARG A 171 -13.70 19.22 -15.70
N VAL A 172 -12.96 20.15 -15.11
CA VAL A 172 -12.41 19.97 -13.76
C VAL A 172 -13.53 20.10 -12.72
N ASP A 173 -14.52 20.96 -12.94
CA ASP A 173 -15.64 21.16 -12.01
C ASP A 173 -16.57 19.93 -11.92
N GLU A 174 -16.57 19.06 -12.94
CA GLU A 174 -17.27 17.75 -12.90
C GLU A 174 -16.60 16.74 -11.95
N LEU A 175 -15.33 16.93 -11.61
CA LEU A 175 -14.63 16.07 -10.65
C LEU A 175 -15.17 16.31 -9.23
N PRO A 176 -15.26 15.27 -8.38
CA PRO A 176 -15.71 15.45 -7.00
C PRO A 176 -14.78 16.38 -6.22
N ASP A 177 -15.34 17.25 -5.38
CA ASP A 177 -14.57 18.17 -4.53
C ASP A 177 -13.93 17.48 -3.33
N ASP A 178 -14.54 16.38 -2.87
CA ASP A 178 -14.08 15.61 -1.72
C ASP A 178 -14.16 14.10 -2.01
N ILE A 179 -13.17 13.36 -1.53
CA ILE A 179 -13.25 11.90 -1.38
C ILE A 179 -13.90 11.62 -0.03
N LEU A 180 -15.12 11.07 -0.07
CA LEU A 180 -15.89 10.70 1.11
C LEU A 180 -15.99 9.19 1.24
N LEU A 181 -15.71 8.68 2.44
CA LEU A 181 -15.94 7.28 2.80
C LEU A 181 -16.71 7.23 4.11
N ASN A 182 -18.04 7.25 4.00
CA ASN A 182 -18.96 7.26 5.13
C ASN A 182 -19.78 5.96 5.24
N GLU A 183 -19.96 5.25 4.12
CA GLU A 183 -20.71 3.99 4.06
C GLU A 183 -19.88 2.89 3.38
N PRO A 184 -19.38 1.90 4.12
CA PRO A 184 -18.64 0.79 3.55
C PRO A 184 -19.58 -0.14 2.77
N SER A 185 -19.12 -0.66 1.64
CA SER A 185 -19.88 -1.63 0.85
C SER A 185 -20.18 -2.91 1.64
N SER A 186 -21.23 -3.63 1.25
CA SER A 186 -21.62 -4.90 1.89
C SER A 186 -20.50 -5.94 1.90
N ASN A 187 -19.68 -5.98 0.85
CA ASN A 187 -18.49 -6.83 0.75
C ASN A 187 -17.41 -6.44 1.77
N LEU A 188 -17.16 -5.14 1.96
CA LEU A 188 -16.21 -4.64 2.97
C LEU A 188 -16.69 -4.95 4.40
N LEU A 189 -18.00 -4.86 4.65
CA LEU A 189 -18.59 -5.24 5.95
C LEU A 189 -18.41 -6.73 6.27
N GLN A 190 -18.58 -7.62 5.30
CA GLN A 190 -18.33 -9.06 5.47
C GLN A 190 -16.83 -9.34 5.70
N MET A 191 -15.97 -8.66 4.94
CA MET A 191 -14.52 -8.77 5.10
C MET A 191 -14.07 -8.32 6.49
N ARG A 192 -14.63 -7.23 7.03
CA ARG A 192 -14.35 -6.73 8.39
C ARG A 192 -14.58 -7.81 9.45
N ALA A 193 -15.71 -8.53 9.40
CA ALA A 193 -15.99 -9.58 10.37
C ALA A 193 -14.93 -10.70 10.35
N ASN A 194 -14.44 -11.07 9.16
CA ASN A 194 -13.38 -12.06 9.00
C ASN A 194 -12.01 -11.52 9.48
N VAL A 195 -11.69 -10.26 9.18
CA VAL A 195 -10.46 -9.59 9.63
C VAL A 195 -10.41 -9.50 11.15
N ILE A 196 -11.51 -9.11 11.81
CA ILE A 196 -11.59 -9.06 13.28
C ILE A 196 -11.33 -10.45 13.88
N ARG A 197 -12.00 -11.49 13.36
CA ARG A 197 -11.81 -12.87 13.84
C ARG A 197 -10.38 -13.37 13.61
N ALA A 198 -9.81 -13.10 12.44
CA ALA A 198 -8.43 -13.45 12.13
C ALA A 198 -7.45 -12.73 13.08
N GLY A 199 -7.68 -11.44 13.34
CA GLY A 199 -6.89 -10.67 14.30
C GLY A 199 -6.96 -11.23 15.73
N GLN A 200 -8.16 -11.62 16.19
CA GLN A 200 -8.33 -12.27 17.49
C GLN A 200 -7.62 -13.63 17.55
N ALA A 201 -7.73 -14.46 16.50
CA ALA A 201 -7.04 -15.74 16.41
C ALA A 201 -5.51 -15.55 16.45
N VAL A 202 -4.98 -14.57 15.72
CA VAL A 202 -3.56 -14.20 15.75
C VAL A 202 -3.11 -13.81 17.16
N LYS A 203 -3.86 -12.94 17.85
CA LYS A 203 -3.56 -12.53 19.22
C LYS A 203 -3.59 -13.73 20.19
N ALA A 204 -4.57 -14.63 20.03
CA ALA A 204 -4.69 -15.83 20.85
C ALA A 204 -3.53 -16.81 20.63
N VAL A 205 -3.14 -17.05 19.38
CA VAL A 205 -1.96 -17.87 19.05
C VAL A 205 -0.71 -17.25 19.65
N HIS A 206 -0.50 -15.93 19.49
CA HIS A 206 0.66 -15.24 20.04
C HIS A 206 0.72 -15.39 21.57
N LEU A 207 -0.39 -15.15 22.26
CA LEU A 207 -0.48 -15.33 23.72
C LEU A 207 -0.18 -16.77 24.14
N ALA A 208 -0.76 -17.77 23.44
CA ALA A 208 -0.51 -19.17 23.71
C ALA A 208 0.98 -19.53 23.51
N THR A 209 1.64 -18.98 22.49
CA THR A 209 3.07 -19.16 22.25
C THR A 209 3.91 -18.57 23.38
N VAL A 210 3.59 -17.37 23.86
CA VAL A 210 4.29 -16.74 24.98
C VAL A 210 4.11 -17.55 26.27
N VAL A 211 2.89 -18.02 26.55
CA VAL A 211 2.60 -18.87 27.71
C VAL A 211 3.37 -20.19 27.61
N LEU A 212 3.41 -20.82 26.43
CA LEU A 212 4.16 -22.06 26.21
C LEU A 212 5.66 -21.87 26.46
N ILE A 213 6.24 -20.79 25.92
CA ILE A 213 7.65 -20.43 26.15
C ILE A 213 7.91 -20.22 27.65
N GLY A 214 7.03 -19.46 28.33
CA GLY A 214 7.13 -19.22 29.77
C GLY A 214 7.06 -20.51 30.59
N LEU A 215 6.11 -21.40 30.29
CA LEU A 215 5.99 -22.70 30.94
C LEU A 215 7.23 -23.57 30.71
N MET A 216 7.77 -23.60 29.49
CA MET A 216 9.01 -24.35 29.21
C MET A 216 10.19 -23.81 29.99
N LEU A 217 10.34 -22.48 30.08
CA LEU A 217 11.39 -21.84 30.88
C LEU A 217 11.25 -22.17 32.37
N LEU A 218 10.02 -22.22 32.90
CA LEU A 218 9.76 -22.57 34.30
C LEU A 218 10.07 -24.04 34.60
N ILE A 219 9.63 -24.97 33.74
CA ILE A 219 9.73 -26.41 33.99
C ILE A 219 11.14 -26.94 33.66
N TRP A 220 11.75 -26.49 32.56
CA TRP A 220 13.02 -27.05 32.04
C TRP A 220 14.23 -26.10 32.15
N ARG A 221 14.04 -24.88 32.66
CA ARG A 221 15.09 -23.90 33.00
C ARG A 221 16.13 -23.74 31.88
N ALA A 222 17.42 -23.95 32.17
CA ALA A 222 18.51 -23.76 31.20
C ALA A 222 18.41 -24.65 29.96
N ARG A 223 17.80 -25.85 30.07
CA ARG A 223 17.59 -26.75 28.92
C ARG A 223 16.42 -26.30 28.03
N ALA A 224 15.51 -25.47 28.55
CA ALA A 224 14.46 -24.86 27.76
C ALA A 224 15.03 -23.83 26.77
N LEU A 225 16.04 -23.06 27.19
CA LEU A 225 16.66 -22.02 26.36
C LEU A 225 17.25 -22.59 25.06
N THR A 226 17.94 -23.73 25.12
CA THR A 226 18.45 -24.38 23.91
C THR A 226 17.33 -24.93 23.02
N THR A 227 16.24 -25.44 23.61
CA THR A 227 15.07 -25.95 22.87
C THR A 227 14.31 -24.81 22.18
N ILE A 228 14.09 -23.70 22.89
CA ILE A 228 13.44 -22.49 22.39
C ILE A 228 14.32 -21.86 21.30
N GLY A 229 15.62 -21.75 21.53
CA GLY A 229 16.56 -21.22 20.54
C GLY A 229 16.64 -22.08 19.27
N GLY A 230 16.60 -23.41 19.42
CA GLY A 230 16.51 -24.34 18.29
C GLY A 230 15.21 -24.17 17.49
N ALA A 231 14.07 -23.96 18.17
CA ALA A 231 12.80 -23.69 17.52
C ALA A 231 12.82 -22.35 16.75
N PHE A 232 13.38 -21.29 17.34
CA PHE A 232 13.55 -20.00 16.67
C PHE A 232 14.46 -20.11 15.43
N LEU A 233 15.58 -20.84 15.52
CA LEU A 233 16.44 -21.08 14.36
C LEU A 233 15.71 -21.84 13.26
N PHE A 234 15.02 -22.94 13.60
CA PHE A 234 14.26 -23.73 12.64
C PHE A 234 13.19 -22.88 11.94
N VAL A 235 12.40 -22.11 12.72
CA VAL A 235 11.37 -21.23 12.17
C VAL A 235 11.98 -20.15 11.28
N GLY A 236 13.08 -19.51 11.68
CA GLY A 236 13.76 -18.52 10.86
C GLY A 236 14.27 -19.11 9.54
N LEU A 237 14.80 -20.33 9.55
CA LEU A 237 15.20 -21.03 8.31
C LEU A 237 14.00 -21.35 7.40
N VAL A 238 12.89 -21.79 7.97
CA VAL A 238 11.64 -22.04 7.22
C VAL A 238 11.12 -20.72 6.62
N GLN A 239 11.17 -19.62 7.37
CA GLN A 239 10.79 -18.29 6.89
C GLN A 239 11.68 -17.78 5.76
N LEU A 240 13.00 -18.04 5.82
CA LEU A 240 13.90 -17.76 4.68
C LEU A 240 13.48 -18.55 3.44
N GLY A 241 13.23 -19.85 3.58
CA GLY A 241 12.74 -20.68 2.47
C GLY A 241 11.42 -20.18 1.89
N PHE A 242 10.48 -19.81 2.75
CA PHE A 242 9.21 -19.20 2.35
C PHE A 242 9.43 -17.87 1.63
N SER A 243 10.31 -17.00 2.14
CA SER A 243 10.62 -15.71 1.55
C SER A 243 11.33 -15.80 0.19
N LEU A 244 11.94 -16.95 -0.14
CA LEU A 244 12.61 -17.16 -1.41
C LEU A 244 11.69 -17.75 -2.49
N VAL A 245 10.68 -18.53 -2.11
CA VAL A 245 9.88 -19.32 -3.07
C VAL A 245 8.39 -18.97 -3.04
N ALA A 246 7.83 -18.69 -1.86
CA ALA A 246 6.38 -18.56 -1.71
C ALA A 246 5.86 -17.21 -2.19
N TRP A 247 6.66 -16.13 -2.14
CA TRP A 247 6.22 -14.81 -2.63
C TRP A 247 5.94 -14.81 -4.13
N ASP A 248 6.74 -15.50 -4.93
CA ASP A 248 6.51 -15.63 -6.37
C ASP A 248 5.22 -16.40 -6.65
N TRP A 249 4.92 -17.42 -5.85
CA TRP A 249 3.66 -18.16 -5.94
C TRP A 249 2.47 -17.29 -5.53
N VAL A 250 2.55 -16.55 -4.42
CA VAL A 250 1.49 -15.62 -4.00
C VAL A 250 1.28 -14.54 -5.07
N GLY A 251 2.35 -13.97 -5.63
CA GLY A 251 2.28 -12.96 -6.69
C GLY A 251 1.53 -13.46 -7.92
N ARG A 252 1.78 -14.69 -8.37
CA ARG A 252 1.04 -15.29 -9.49
C ARG A 252 -0.45 -15.47 -9.18
N ASN A 253 -0.80 -15.96 -7.99
CA ASN A 253 -2.21 -16.14 -7.63
C ASN A 253 -2.95 -14.80 -7.52
N VAL A 254 -2.29 -13.76 -7.01
CA VAL A 254 -2.88 -12.41 -6.96
C VAL A 254 -3.01 -11.81 -8.37
N ALA A 255 -2.04 -12.04 -9.25
CA ALA A 255 -2.12 -11.64 -10.66
C ALA A 255 -3.27 -12.34 -11.41
N ASP A 256 -3.45 -13.64 -11.18
CA ASP A 256 -4.52 -14.43 -11.78
C ASP A 256 -5.92 -13.99 -11.26
N LEU A 257 -6.02 -13.55 -10.00
CA LEU A 257 -7.24 -12.99 -9.43
C LEU A 257 -7.60 -11.61 -10.01
N LEU A 258 -6.60 -10.79 -10.32
CA LEU A 258 -6.78 -9.41 -10.79
C LEU A 258 -6.95 -9.29 -12.31
N SER A 259 -6.56 -10.32 -13.06
CA SER A 259 -6.67 -10.36 -14.53
C SER A 259 -8.03 -10.85 -15.06
N GLY A 260 -9.04 -11.01 -14.20
CA GLY A 260 -10.41 -11.37 -14.59
C GLY A 260 -11.01 -10.38 -15.60
N GLY A 261 -11.71 -10.89 -16.63
CA GLY A 261 -12.19 -10.08 -17.77
C GLY A 261 -13.37 -9.15 -17.46
N GLY A 262 -13.46 -8.04 -18.20
CA GLY A 262 -14.48 -6.97 -18.05
C GLY A 262 -13.85 -5.60 -17.80
N GLU A 263 -14.57 -4.69 -17.12
CA GLU A 263 -14.03 -3.39 -16.62
C GLU A 263 -12.80 -3.58 -15.71
N SER A 264 -12.70 -4.74 -15.05
CA SER A 264 -11.53 -5.18 -14.29
C SER A 264 -10.26 -5.32 -15.13
N ALA A 265 -10.36 -5.55 -16.44
CA ALA A 265 -9.18 -5.61 -17.33
C ALA A 265 -8.53 -4.24 -17.55
N GLN A 266 -9.30 -3.15 -17.46
CA GLN A 266 -8.79 -1.78 -17.60
C GLN A 266 -8.05 -1.33 -16.33
N LEU A 267 -8.55 -1.74 -15.17
CA LEU A 267 -7.93 -1.48 -13.87
C LEU A 267 -6.86 -2.53 -13.49
N ALA A 268 -6.76 -3.63 -14.26
CA ALA A 268 -5.83 -4.72 -13.99
C ALA A 268 -4.36 -4.28 -13.87
N PRO A 269 -3.80 -3.38 -14.71
CA PRO A 269 -2.41 -2.96 -14.59
C PRO A 269 -2.14 -2.29 -13.23
N ILE A 270 -3.02 -1.38 -12.82
CA ILE A 270 -2.90 -0.65 -11.55
C ILE A 270 -3.15 -1.58 -10.37
N GLY A 271 -4.17 -2.44 -10.44
CA GLY A 271 -4.43 -3.46 -9.43
C GLY A 271 -3.24 -4.40 -9.26
N LEU A 272 -2.63 -4.85 -10.36
CA LEU A 272 -1.45 -5.71 -10.36
C LEU A 272 -0.26 -5.01 -9.71
N ASP A 273 -0.04 -3.72 -10.03
CA ASP A 273 1.09 -2.97 -9.50
C ASP A 273 0.92 -2.66 -7.99
N LEU A 274 -0.32 -2.36 -7.56
CA LEU A 274 -0.71 -2.26 -6.14
C LEU A 274 -0.51 -3.59 -5.41
N ALA A 275 -0.93 -4.70 -6.00
CA ALA A 275 -0.72 -6.03 -5.42
C ALA A 275 0.76 -6.37 -5.27
N THR A 276 1.56 -6.12 -6.32
CA THR A 276 3.00 -6.37 -6.32
C THR A 276 3.70 -5.53 -5.25
N THR A 277 3.31 -4.26 -5.14
CA THR A 277 3.72 -3.33 -4.08
C THR A 277 3.42 -3.89 -2.69
N ILE A 278 2.17 -4.31 -2.43
CA ILE A 278 1.77 -4.87 -1.13
C ILE A 278 2.60 -6.13 -0.81
N LEU A 279 2.89 -6.96 -1.81
CA LEU A 279 3.74 -8.14 -1.65
C LEU A 279 5.20 -7.79 -1.33
N GLU A 280 5.75 -6.74 -1.93
CA GLU A 280 7.10 -6.24 -1.58
C GLU A 280 7.16 -5.74 -0.13
N VAL A 281 6.15 -4.98 0.32
CA VAL A 281 6.03 -4.54 1.72
C VAL A 281 5.98 -5.74 2.67
N LEU A 282 5.17 -6.74 2.34
CA LEU A 282 5.04 -7.99 3.10
C LEU A 282 6.36 -8.77 3.17
N LYS A 283 7.09 -8.84 2.05
CA LYS A 283 8.39 -9.51 1.95
C LYS A 283 9.42 -8.82 2.84
N THR A 284 9.48 -7.48 2.82
CA THR A 284 10.38 -6.70 3.68
C THR A 284 10.06 -6.88 5.17
N ALA A 285 8.78 -6.84 5.53
CA ALA A 285 8.33 -7.08 6.91
C ALA A 285 8.72 -8.48 7.42
N LEU A 286 8.48 -9.52 6.59
CA LEU A 286 8.85 -10.90 6.93
C LEU A 286 10.37 -11.08 7.00
N GLY A 287 11.14 -10.45 6.11
CA GLY A 287 12.61 -10.48 6.12
C GLY A 287 13.19 -9.92 7.42
N ASN A 288 12.72 -8.75 7.84
CA ASN A 288 13.14 -8.13 9.11
C ASN A 288 12.81 -9.02 10.32
N LEU A 289 11.62 -9.62 10.34
CA LEU A 289 11.23 -10.55 11.40
C LEU A 289 12.04 -11.84 11.38
N THR A 290 12.43 -12.33 10.21
CA THR A 290 13.27 -13.51 10.07
C THR A 290 14.65 -13.28 10.69
N ILE A 291 15.26 -12.11 10.46
CA ILE A 291 16.54 -11.72 11.08
C ILE A 291 16.42 -11.67 12.61
N LEU A 292 15.35 -11.06 13.13
CA LEU A 292 15.10 -10.98 14.58
C LEU A 292 14.88 -12.38 15.19
N THR A 293 14.16 -13.25 14.48
CA THR A 293 13.87 -14.62 14.92
C THR A 293 15.16 -15.45 14.97
N LEU A 294 16.00 -15.39 13.93
CA LEU A 294 17.29 -16.08 13.88
C LEU A 294 18.26 -15.57 14.95
N SER A 295 18.44 -14.25 15.08
CA SER A 295 19.33 -13.66 16.09
C SER A 295 18.91 -13.98 17.52
N SER A 296 17.60 -13.94 17.80
CA SER A 296 17.03 -14.37 19.08
C SER A 296 17.27 -15.86 19.34
N GLY A 297 17.16 -16.71 18.31
CA GLY A 297 17.46 -18.13 18.41
C GLY A 297 18.92 -18.41 18.79
N VAL A 298 19.88 -17.75 18.11
CA VAL A 298 21.30 -17.85 18.43
C VAL A 298 21.58 -17.39 19.86
N LEU A 299 21.05 -16.24 20.26
CA LEU A 299 21.22 -15.69 21.60
C LEU A 299 20.70 -16.65 22.68
N MET A 300 19.51 -17.22 22.48
CA MET A 300 18.91 -18.18 23.42
C MET A 300 19.75 -19.46 23.55
N ILE A 301 20.34 -19.95 22.46
CA ILE A 301 21.26 -21.10 22.51
C ILE A 301 22.51 -20.76 23.31
N ILE A 302 23.14 -19.60 23.05
CA ILE A 302 24.33 -19.14 23.78
C ILE A 302 24.03 -19.04 25.28
N LEU A 303 22.91 -18.39 25.65
CA LEU A 303 22.49 -18.28 27.04
C LEU A 303 22.21 -19.66 27.66
N GLY A 304 21.56 -20.57 26.93
CA GLY A 304 21.32 -21.94 27.37
C GLY A 304 22.61 -22.71 27.65
N LEU A 305 23.64 -22.55 26.81
CA LEU A 305 24.96 -23.16 27.00
C LEU A 305 25.70 -22.58 28.20
N ILE A 306 25.62 -21.26 28.43
CA ILE A 306 26.24 -20.58 29.58
C ILE A 306 25.56 -21.01 30.88
N TYR A 307 24.24 -20.91 30.96
CA TYR A 307 23.48 -21.26 32.17
C TYR A 307 23.43 -22.76 32.45
N GLY A 308 23.57 -23.60 31.42
CA GLY A 308 23.70 -25.05 31.57
C GLY A 308 25.02 -25.50 32.18
N ARG A 309 26.04 -24.63 32.24
CA ARG A 309 27.38 -24.93 32.75
C ARG A 309 27.63 -24.54 34.22
N LYS A 310 26.63 -24.08 35.00
CA LYS A 310 26.84 -23.82 36.44
C LYS A 310 27.37 -25.09 37.12
N PRO A 311 28.61 -25.09 37.65
CA PRO A 311 29.14 -26.25 38.34
C PRO A 311 28.31 -26.48 39.60
N VAL A 312 27.90 -27.73 39.82
CA VAL A 312 27.38 -28.15 41.11
C VAL A 312 28.53 -27.99 42.10
N SER A 313 28.52 -26.88 42.86
CA SER A 313 29.41 -26.71 44.01
C SER A 313 29.09 -27.84 44.97
N LYS A 314 29.93 -28.89 44.97
CA LYS A 314 30.02 -29.82 46.08
C LYS A 314 30.78 -29.10 47.19
N GLU A 315 30.03 -28.41 48.04
CA GLU A 315 30.49 -27.89 49.33
C GLU A 315 29.52 -28.45 50.37
N LYS A 316 29.88 -29.13 51.45
CA LYS A 316 31.11 -29.69 52.02
C LYS A 316 30.58 -30.75 52.99
N SER A 317 31.14 -31.95 53.01
CA SER A 317 31.02 -32.87 54.15
C SER A 317 32.44 -33.22 54.54
N ALA A 318 32.98 -32.40 55.43
CA ALA A 318 34.10 -32.73 56.29
C ALA A 318 33.59 -32.51 57.72
#